data_AF-A0A916B3F5-F1
#
_entry.id   AF-A0A916B3F5-F1
#
_cell.length_a   1.000
_cell.length_b   1.000
_cell.length_c   1.000
_cell.angle_alpha   90.00
_cell.angle_beta   90.00
_cell.angle_gamma   90.00
#
_symmetry.space_group_name_H-M   'P 1'
#
loop_
_entity.id
_entity.type
_entity.pdbx_description
1 polymer ?
#
loop_
_entity_poly.entity_id
_entity_poly.type
_entity_poly.pdbx_seq_one_letter_code
_entity_poly.pdbx_strand_id
1 'polypeptide(L)' 'MTYNFDPDRWYADEQAMLEHLVQQGRLTREQFERQAEALNKKYEDMVKRLDGTYQLPE' A
#
# COMPACT_ATOMS: atom_id res chain seq x y z
N MET A 1 1.20 -21.67 -13.92
CA MET A 1 0.99 -20.23 -13.69
C MET A 1 1.54 -19.91 -12.31
N THR A 2 2.79 -19.45 -12.23
CA THR A 2 3.38 -19.00 -10.97
C THR A 2 2.79 -17.62 -10.68
N TYR A 3 1.99 -17.52 -9.64
CA TYR A 3 1.52 -16.24 -9.14
C TYR A 3 2.72 -15.58 -8.45
N ASN A 4 3.49 -14.80 -9.22
CA ASN A 4 4.50 -13.91 -8.65
C ASN A 4 3.72 -12.82 -7.93
N PHE A 5 3.64 -12.91 -6.61
CA PHE A 5 3.06 -11.87 -5.80
C PHE A 5 4.09 -10.75 -5.69
N ASP A 6 3.90 -9.70 -6.48
CA ASP A 6 4.71 -8.49 -6.48
C ASP A 6 4.08 -7.44 -5.54
N PRO A 7 4.62 -7.24 -4.32
CA PRO A 7 4.06 -6.29 -3.36
C PRO A 7 4.06 -4.85 -3.89
N ASP A 8 5.09 -4.46 -4.67
CA ASP A 8 5.15 -3.16 -5.35
C ASP A 8 3.98 -2.96 -6.31
N ARG A 9 3.65 -4.01 -7.09
CA ARG A 9 2.57 -3.95 -8.06
C ARG A 9 1.22 -3.84 -7.38
N TRP A 10 1.02 -4.59 -6.29
CA TRP A 10 -0.17 -4.47 -5.45
C TRP A 10 -0.32 -3.08 -4.83
N TYR A 11 0.78 -2.51 -4.30
CA TYR A 11 0.77 -1.17 -3.72
C TYR A 11 0.41 -0.09 -4.75
N ALA A 12 0.99 -0.17 -5.94
CA ALA A 12 0.68 0.76 -7.04
C ALA A 12 -0.80 0.70 -7.47
N ASP A 13 -1.38 -0.51 -7.54
CA ASP A 13 -2.79 -0.71 -7.91
C ASP A 13 -3.73 -0.11 -6.84
N GLU A 14 -3.47 -0.38 -5.56
CA GLU A 14 -4.25 0.18 -4.45
C GLU A 14 -4.12 1.70 -4.34
N GLN A 15 -2.92 2.24 -4.57
CA GLN A 15 -2.72 3.69 -4.56
C GLN A 15 -3.51 4.35 -5.71
N ALA A 16 -3.48 3.77 -6.91
CA ALA A 16 -4.25 4.25 -8.06
C ALA A 16 -5.76 4.19 -7.79
N MET A 17 -6.25 3.13 -7.13
CA MET A 17 -7.66 3.02 -6.74
C MET A 17 -8.05 4.13 -5.75
N LEU A 18 -7.23 4.39 -4.73
CA LEU A 18 -7.47 5.45 -3.76
C LEU A 18 -7.49 6.84 -4.41
N GLU A 19 -6.54 7.12 -5.31
CA GLU A 19 -6.51 8.37 -6.07
C GLU A 19 -7.76 8.52 -6.94
N HIS A 20 -8.21 7.45 -7.59
CA HIS A 20 -9.43 7.47 -8.39
C HIS A 20 -10.66 7.79 -7.53
N LEU A 21 -10.75 7.24 -6.31
CA LEU A 21 -11.84 7.53 -5.37
C LEU A 21 -11.84 8.98 -4.89
N VAL A 22 -10.65 9.57 -4.69
CA VAL A 22 -10.51 11.00 -4.37
C VAL A 22 -10.94 11.87 -5.55
N GLN A 23 -10.50 11.54 -6.77
CA GLN A 23 -10.89 12.28 -7.98
C GLN A 23 -12.40 12.22 -8.23
N GLN A 24 -13.04 11.09 -7.90
CA GLN A 24 -14.49 10.94 -7.97
C GLN A 24 -15.25 11.64 -6.83
N GLY A 25 -14.53 12.31 -5.90
CA GLY A 25 -15.13 12.96 -4.74
C GLY A 25 -15.78 12.00 -3.73
N ARG A 26 -15.51 10.69 -3.87
CA ARG A 26 -16.01 9.65 -2.96
C ARG A 26 -15.17 9.53 -1.70
N LEU A 27 -13.98 10.12 -1.71
CA LEU A 27 -13.07 10.16 -0.58
C LEU A 27 -12.65 11.61 -0.31
N THR A 28 -12.69 12.03 0.95
CA THR A 28 -12.08 13.29 1.38
C THR A 28 -10.58 13.11 1.54
N ARG A 29 -9.84 14.22 1.52
CA ARG A 29 -8.38 14.21 1.68
C ARG A 29 -7.93 13.53 2.97
N GLU A 30 -8.63 13.80 4.07
CA GLU A 30 -8.35 13.17 5.37
C GLU A 30 -8.56 11.63 5.35
N GLN A 31 -9.57 11.15 4.63
CA GLN A 31 -9.81 9.72 4.46
C GLN A 31 -8.73 9.09 3.57
N PHE A 32 -8.25 9.82 2.57
CA PHE A 32 -7.19 9.37 1.69
C PHE A 32 -5.89 9.20 2.46
N GLU A 33 -5.53 10.19 3.27
CA GLU A 33 -4.32 10.15 4.10
C GLU A 33 -4.36 8.97 5.08
N ARG A 34 -5.48 8.75 5.77
CA ARG A 34 -5.63 7.58 6.67
C ARG A 34 -5.53 6.25 5.94
N GLN A 35 -6.14 6.13 4.76
CA GLN A 35 -6.08 4.91 3.98
C GLN A 35 -4.69 4.69 3.38
N ALA A 36 -4.02 5.75 2.94
CA ALA A 36 -2.65 5.70 2.44
C ALA A 36 -1.66 5.28 3.53
N GLU A 37 -1.80 5.81 4.76
CA GLU A 37 -0.99 5.37 5.90
C GLU A 37 -1.22 3.88 6.23
N ALA A 38 -2.48 3.43 6.23
CA ALA A 38 -2.81 2.03 6.46
C ALA A 38 -2.27 1.13 5.34
N LEU A 39 -2.33 1.58 4.08
CA LEU A 39 -1.78 0.88 2.93
C LEU A 39 -0.26 0.76 3.03
N ASN A 40 0.43 1.84 3.41
CA ASN A 40 1.87 1.86 3.60
C ASN A 40 2.31 0.87 4.68
N LYS A 41 1.62 0.83 5.84
CA LYS A 41 1.91 -0.16 6.89
C LYS A 41 1.73 -1.60 6.43
N LYS A 42 0.71 -1.88 5.60
CA LYS A 42 0.49 -3.21 5.03
C LYS A 42 1.58 -3.57 4.04
N TYR A 43 1.98 -2.63 3.18
CA TYR A 43 3.08 -2.82 2.25
C TYR A 43 4.38 -3.10 2.99
N GLU A 44 4.71 -2.31 4.01
CA GLU A 44 5.85 -2.58 4.88
C GLU A 44 5.77 -3.99 5.48
N ASP A 45 4.66 -4.41 6.10
CA ASP A 45 4.52 -5.77 6.65
C ASP A 45 4.71 -6.88 5.59
N MET A 46 4.19 -6.68 4.38
CA MET A 46 4.39 -7.62 3.26
C MET A 46 5.85 -7.68 2.83
N VAL A 47 6.50 -6.52 2.68
CA VAL A 47 7.93 -6.43 2.34
C VAL A 47 8.78 -7.05 3.45
N LYS A 48 8.49 -6.80 4.73
CA LYS A 48 9.18 -7.46 5.87
C LYS A 48 9.13 -8.97 5.79
N ARG A 49 7.97 -9.52 5.44
CA ARG A 49 7.77 -10.98 5.32
C ARG A 49 8.51 -11.57 4.13
N LEU A 50 8.62 -10.82 3.03
CA LEU A 50 9.30 -11.25 1.81
C LEU A 50 10.82 -11.11 1.92
N ASP A 51 11.29 -10.05 2.55
CA ASP A 51 12.71 -9.72 2.69
C ASP A 51 13.37 -10.51 3.84
N GLY A 52 12.60 -11.02 4.81
CA GLY A 52 13.11 -11.82 5.93
C GLY A 52 14.09 -11.09 6.87
N THR A 53 14.40 -9.83 6.60
CA THR A 53 15.57 -9.11 7.16
C THR A 53 15.20 -7.72 7.69
N TYR A 54 13.97 -7.53 8.19
CA TYR A 54 13.59 -6.23 8.72
C TYR A 54 14.31 -5.90 10.04
N GLN A 55 15.42 -5.16 9.96
CA GLN A 55 15.94 -4.36 11.05
C GLN A 55 15.33 -2.96 10.97
N LEU A 56 14.56 -2.55 12.00
CA LEU A 56 14.27 -1.14 12.22
C LEU A 56 15.58 -0.40 12.52
N PRO A 57 15.76 0.84 12.04
CA PRO A 57 16.81 1.71 12.57
C PRO A 57 16.53 2.06 14.04
N GLU A 58 17.59 2.10 14.86
CA GLU A 58 17.59 2.47 16.29
C GLU A 58 17.08 3.89 16.56
#